data_AF-A0A952VC01-F1
#
_entry.id   AF-A0A952VC01-F1
#
_cell.length_a   1.000
_cell.length_b   1.000
_cell.length_c   1.000
_cell.angle_alpha   90.00
_cell.angle_beta   90.00
_cell.angle_gamma   90.00
#
_symmetry.space_group_name_H-M   'P 1'
#
loop_
_entity.id
_entity.type
_entity.pdbx_description
1 polymer ?
#
loop_
_entity_poly.entity_id
_entity_poly.type
_entity_poly.pdbx_seq_one_letter_code
_entity_poly.pdbx_strand_id
1 'polypeptide(L)'
;MDNPILSKLQTSPGDPPSGSDSALDREGFFAESLKLIRKVIAGRRSVMADDVPDISQEAALRLWRWRSKFEDKSSQMAEGDWKSFVARTAHNEVNRNLSNRNKKIETSLDETEALGDEVNASSAETFVLVKTVWQGICRLSLYQRQSLIFSSVDLVLYLFQFGIEEDDLLAELELTKESWERISTRMPLTDIEIAEIANPNSANGQRVATAGAVKKARFDARKRLKELMK
;
A
#
# COMPACT_ATOMS: atom_id res chain seq x y z
N MET A 1 -7.24 28.24 54.31
CA MET A 1 -8.00 29.04 53.36
C MET A 1 -7.05 30.08 52.80
N ASP A 2 -7.01 30.17 51.47
CA ASP A 2 -6.29 31.11 50.59
C ASP A 2 -4.81 30.80 50.27
N ASN A 3 -4.34 30.58 49.03
CA ASN A 3 -4.89 30.02 47.78
C ASN A 3 -3.66 29.71 46.85
N PRO A 4 -3.32 28.45 46.48
CA PRO A 4 -2.03 28.13 45.84
C PRO A 4 -2.08 28.10 44.29
N ILE A 5 -2.83 28.99 43.63
CA ILE A 5 -3.13 28.90 42.19
C ILE A 5 -2.33 29.88 41.30
N LEU A 6 -1.44 30.72 41.85
CA LEU A 6 -0.76 31.77 41.05
C LEU A 6 0.78 31.76 41.08
N SER A 7 1.44 30.60 41.15
CA SER A 7 2.92 30.53 40.98
C SER A 7 3.44 29.55 39.92
N LYS A 8 2.59 29.04 39.01
CA LYS A 8 3.02 28.11 37.95
C LYS A 8 2.78 28.62 36.53
N LEU A 9 2.95 29.93 36.32
CA LEU A 9 3.08 30.52 34.98
C LEU A 9 4.43 31.25 34.89
N GLN A 10 5.50 30.46 34.83
CA GLN A 10 6.75 30.87 34.20
C GLN A 10 7.31 29.67 33.45
N THR A 11 7.25 29.81 32.14
CA THR A 11 7.59 28.87 31.07
C THR A 11 9.07 28.55 31.03
N SER A 12 9.42 27.27 30.98
CA SER A 12 10.61 26.80 30.25
C SER A 12 10.10 26.01 29.04
N PRO A 13 10.54 26.30 27.81
CA PRO A 13 10.08 25.59 26.62
C PRO A 13 10.72 24.20 26.62
N GLY A 14 9.99 23.23 27.16
CA GLY A 14 10.29 21.82 26.95
C GLY A 14 9.79 21.42 25.56
N ASP A 15 10.69 20.91 24.74
CA ASP A 15 10.40 20.38 23.42
C ASP A 15 9.15 19.48 23.43
N PRO A 16 8.30 19.55 22.39
CA PRO A 16 7.21 18.60 22.24
C PRO A 16 7.78 17.17 22.13
N PRO A 17 7.08 16.15 22.63
CA PRO A 17 7.51 14.77 22.47
C PRO A 17 7.60 14.45 20.98
N SER A 18 8.83 14.33 20.50
CA SER A 18 9.17 13.91 19.14
C SER A 18 8.79 12.44 18.98
N GLY A 19 7.55 12.21 18.57
CA GLY A 19 6.94 10.89 18.57
C GLY A 19 5.72 10.83 17.67
N SER A 20 5.80 11.36 16.45
CA SER A 20 4.76 11.15 15.43
C SER A 20 5.23 11.21 13.97
N ASP A 21 6.47 11.61 13.68
CA ASP A 21 6.99 11.66 12.30
C ASP A 21 7.40 10.29 11.73
N SER A 22 7.66 9.30 12.60
CA SER A 22 8.28 8.04 12.17
C SER A 22 7.29 7.02 11.57
N ALA A 23 5.98 7.15 11.79
CA ALA A 23 4.98 6.22 11.25
C ALA A 23 4.53 6.63 9.84
N LEU A 24 4.42 7.95 9.62
CA LEU A 24 4.11 8.57 8.34
C LEU A 24 5.19 8.24 7.29
N ASP A 25 6.45 8.41 7.67
CA ASP A 25 7.61 8.10 6.82
C ASP A 25 7.65 6.62 6.40
N ARG A 26 7.10 5.71 7.21
CA ARG A 26 7.21 4.24 7.04
C ARG A 26 6.33 3.63 5.95
N GLU A 27 5.19 4.24 5.61
CA GLU A 27 4.24 3.71 4.63
C GLU A 27 4.53 4.21 3.22
N GLY A 28 4.82 5.50 3.06
CA GLY A 28 5.37 6.05 1.81
C GLY A 28 6.68 5.37 1.41
N PHE A 29 7.52 5.07 2.41
CA PHE A 29 8.77 4.33 2.21
C PHE A 29 8.57 2.89 1.71
N PHE A 30 7.47 2.23 2.08
CA PHE A 30 7.17 0.89 1.57
C PHE A 30 6.65 0.94 0.12
N ALA A 31 5.79 1.91 -0.21
CA ALA A 31 5.37 2.13 -1.60
C ALA A 31 6.58 2.43 -2.52
N GLU A 32 7.50 3.28 -2.08
CA GLU A 32 8.76 3.55 -2.79
C GLU A 32 9.65 2.30 -2.92
N SER A 33 9.63 1.43 -1.91
CA SER A 33 10.33 0.13 -1.97
C SER A 33 9.74 -0.79 -3.03
N LEU A 34 8.42 -0.83 -3.17
CA LEU A 34 7.74 -1.63 -4.19
C LEU A 34 8.05 -1.14 -5.61
N LYS A 35 8.04 0.19 -5.83
CA LYS A 35 8.47 0.79 -7.11
C LYS A 35 9.91 0.40 -7.43
N LEU A 36 10.81 0.47 -6.44
CA LEU A 36 12.21 0.10 -6.60
C LEU A 36 12.36 -1.39 -6.96
N ILE A 37 11.62 -2.28 -6.28
CA ILE A 37 11.60 -3.72 -6.58
C ILE A 37 11.24 -3.96 -8.05
N ARG A 38 10.12 -3.39 -8.51
CA ARG A 38 9.67 -3.54 -9.90
C ARG A 38 10.70 -3.01 -10.89
N LYS A 39 11.24 -1.82 -10.64
CA LYS A 39 12.26 -1.20 -11.50
C LYS A 39 13.51 -2.07 -11.61
N VAL A 40 13.97 -2.64 -10.50
CA VAL A 40 15.15 -3.53 -10.46
C VAL A 40 14.88 -4.83 -11.22
N ILE A 41 13.69 -5.40 -11.08
CA ILE A 41 13.32 -6.67 -11.75
C ILE A 41 13.11 -6.45 -13.24
N ALA A 42 12.33 -5.43 -13.64
CA ALA A 42 12.06 -5.10 -15.04
C ALA A 42 13.33 -4.71 -15.82
N GLY A 43 14.34 -4.15 -15.14
CA GLY A 43 15.63 -3.84 -15.75
C GLY A 43 16.50 -5.07 -16.09
N ARG A 44 16.10 -6.28 -15.67
CA ARG A 44 16.87 -7.51 -15.94
C ARG A 44 16.44 -8.13 -17.27
N ARG A 45 17.37 -8.20 -18.23
CA ARG A 45 17.14 -8.81 -19.56
C ARG A 45 16.69 -10.27 -19.51
N SER A 46 17.02 -11.01 -18.45
CA SER A 46 16.70 -12.42 -18.28
C SER A 46 15.28 -12.67 -17.74
N VAL A 47 14.53 -11.62 -17.42
CA VAL A 47 13.17 -11.70 -16.85
C VAL A 47 12.17 -11.33 -17.95
N MET A 48 11.14 -12.15 -18.17
CA MET A 48 10.05 -11.79 -19.09
C MET A 48 9.11 -10.79 -18.42
N ALA A 49 8.47 -9.92 -19.21
CA ALA A 49 7.56 -8.90 -18.68
C ALA A 49 6.44 -9.50 -17.81
N ASP A 50 5.92 -10.67 -18.22
CA ASP A 50 4.85 -11.39 -17.51
C ASP A 50 5.31 -11.95 -16.15
N ASP A 51 6.62 -12.09 -15.92
CA ASP A 51 7.19 -12.61 -14.67
C ASP A 51 7.45 -11.52 -13.64
N VAL A 52 7.53 -10.27 -14.11
CA VAL A 52 7.85 -9.13 -13.25
C VAL A 52 6.88 -9.02 -12.08
N PRO A 53 5.55 -9.14 -12.24
CA PRO A 53 4.61 -9.09 -11.12
C PRO A 53 4.88 -10.18 -10.08
N ASP A 54 5.08 -11.42 -10.51
CA ASP A 54 5.24 -12.57 -9.63
C ASP A 54 6.53 -12.50 -8.81
N ILE A 55 7.65 -12.18 -9.47
CA ILE A 55 8.94 -12.01 -8.78
C ILE A 55 8.89 -10.79 -7.85
N SER A 56 8.18 -9.71 -8.26
CA SER A 56 8.01 -8.53 -7.41
C SER A 56 7.21 -8.84 -6.16
N GLN A 57 6.16 -9.67 -6.26
CA GLN A 57 5.36 -10.10 -5.12
C GLN A 57 6.17 -10.91 -4.12
N GLU A 58 6.95 -11.88 -4.58
CA GLU A 58 7.82 -12.70 -3.72
C GLU A 58 8.88 -11.84 -3.02
N ALA A 59 9.47 -10.89 -3.75
CA ALA A 59 10.44 -9.94 -3.17
C ALA A 59 9.78 -9.03 -2.12
N ALA A 60 8.58 -8.50 -2.41
CA ALA A 60 7.82 -7.65 -1.48
C ALA A 60 7.40 -8.41 -0.21
N LEU A 61 6.89 -9.64 -0.36
CA LEU A 61 6.50 -10.50 0.75
C LEU A 61 7.71 -10.83 1.65
N ARG A 62 8.86 -11.13 1.04
CA ARG A 62 10.10 -11.40 1.77
C ARG A 62 10.61 -10.16 2.51
N LEU A 63 10.55 -8.99 1.86
CA LEU A 63 10.90 -7.71 2.47
C LEU A 63 10.00 -7.41 3.68
N TRP A 64 8.69 -7.59 3.53
CA TRP A 64 7.72 -7.40 4.59
C TRP A 64 7.96 -8.36 5.76
N ARG A 65 8.10 -9.67 5.50
CA ARG A 65 8.41 -10.67 6.53
C ARG A 65 9.71 -10.36 7.28
N TRP A 66 10.74 -9.93 6.58
CA TRP A 66 12.00 -9.54 7.22
C TRP A 66 11.79 -8.33 8.12
N ARG A 67 11.11 -7.30 7.62
CA ARG A 67 10.82 -6.08 8.39
C ARG A 67 10.01 -6.38 9.65
N SER A 68 8.93 -7.15 9.53
CA SER A 68 8.10 -7.54 10.69
C SER A 68 8.87 -8.34 11.73
N LYS A 69 9.87 -9.13 11.29
CA LYS A 69 10.74 -9.89 12.19
C LYS A 69 11.84 -9.03 12.83
N PHE A 70 12.28 -7.97 12.16
CA PHE A 70 13.41 -7.13 12.57
C PHE A 70 13.00 -5.66 12.61
N GLU A 71 11.91 -5.36 13.30
CA GLU A 71 11.29 -4.03 13.30
C GLU A 71 12.27 -2.96 13.78
N ASP A 72 12.94 -3.17 14.92
CA ASP A 72 13.92 -2.24 15.48
C ASP A 72 15.06 -1.94 14.50
N LYS A 73 15.57 -2.98 13.84
CA LYS A 73 16.67 -2.85 12.87
C LYS A 73 16.24 -2.12 11.61
N SER A 74 15.03 -2.40 11.13
CA SER A 74 14.46 -1.69 9.97
C SER A 74 14.21 -0.22 10.29
N SER A 75 13.84 0.09 11.53
CA SER A 75 13.54 1.45 12.00
C SER A 75 14.77 2.33 12.14
N GLN A 76 15.94 1.73 12.41
CA GLN A 76 17.20 2.44 12.58
C GLN A 76 18.02 2.53 11.28
N MET A 77 17.53 1.94 10.19
CA MET A 77 18.27 1.86 8.94
C MET A 77 18.14 3.16 8.15
N ALA A 78 19.27 3.69 7.68
CA ALA A 78 19.27 4.86 6.82
C ALA A 78 18.60 4.55 5.46
N GLU A 79 18.01 5.57 4.83
CA GLU A 79 17.29 5.44 3.56
C GLU A 79 18.16 4.81 2.45
N GLY A 80 19.43 5.20 2.34
CA GLY A 80 20.36 4.65 1.36
C GLY A 80 20.67 3.16 1.56
N ASP A 81 20.81 2.73 2.82
CA ASP A 81 21.02 1.33 3.19
C ASP A 81 19.76 0.51 2.91
N TRP A 82 18.58 1.09 3.15
CA TRP A 82 17.30 0.47 2.83
C TRP A 82 17.11 0.27 1.34
N LYS A 83 17.32 1.30 0.52
CA LYS A 83 17.26 1.17 -0.95
C LYS A 83 18.21 0.08 -1.45
N SER A 84 19.42 0.01 -0.89
CA SER A 84 20.40 -1.05 -1.21
C SER A 84 19.90 -2.43 -0.78
N PHE A 85 19.30 -2.56 0.40
CA PHE A 85 18.73 -3.81 0.90
C PHE A 85 17.56 -4.30 0.05
N VAL A 86 16.66 -3.39 -0.33
CA VAL A 86 15.51 -3.66 -1.22
C VAL A 86 16.00 -4.13 -2.60
N ALA A 87 16.95 -3.42 -3.21
CA ALA A 87 17.50 -3.80 -4.51
C ALA A 87 18.17 -5.19 -4.49
N ARG A 88 18.94 -5.51 -3.43
CA ARG A 88 19.49 -6.86 -3.26
C ARG A 88 18.41 -7.92 -3.08
N THR A 89 17.35 -7.61 -2.33
CA THR A 89 16.23 -8.54 -2.13
C THR A 89 15.57 -8.86 -3.46
N ALA A 90 15.30 -7.85 -4.29
CA ALA A 90 14.77 -8.02 -5.63
C ALA A 90 15.71 -8.85 -6.52
N HIS A 91 17.02 -8.57 -6.51
CA HIS A 91 18.01 -9.37 -7.25
C HIS A 91 18.05 -10.83 -6.82
N ASN A 92 18.01 -11.09 -5.52
CA ASN A 92 18.03 -12.44 -4.99
C ASN A 92 16.78 -13.21 -5.42
N GLU A 93 15.62 -12.57 -5.47
CA GLU A 93 14.39 -13.23 -5.90
C GLU A 93 14.37 -13.49 -7.41
N VAL A 94 14.94 -12.61 -8.24
CA VAL A 94 15.18 -12.91 -9.66
C VAL A 94 16.04 -14.16 -9.82
N ASN A 95 17.17 -14.23 -9.12
CA ASN A 95 18.07 -15.39 -9.21
C ASN A 95 17.40 -16.67 -8.72
N ARG A 96 16.61 -16.58 -7.65
CA ARG A 96 15.86 -17.71 -7.10
C ARG A 96 14.77 -18.18 -8.05
N ASN A 97 14.04 -17.26 -8.68
CA ASN A 97 13.04 -17.58 -9.69
C ASN A 97 13.68 -18.29 -10.90
N LEU A 98 14.78 -17.75 -11.44
CA LEU A 98 15.51 -18.37 -12.55
C LEU A 98 16.05 -19.75 -12.17
N SER A 99 16.59 -19.92 -10.96
CA SER A 99 17.06 -21.23 -10.49
C SER A 99 15.91 -22.22 -10.34
N ASN A 100 14.77 -21.81 -9.79
CA ASN A 100 13.59 -22.66 -9.64
C ASN A 100 13.00 -23.04 -11.00
N ARG A 101 13.02 -22.15 -11.98
CA ARG A 101 12.60 -22.45 -13.36
C ARG A 101 13.47 -23.52 -13.98
N ASN A 102 14.80 -23.37 -13.86
CA ASN A 102 15.72 -24.38 -14.39
C ASN A 102 15.50 -25.74 -13.72
N LYS A 103 15.26 -25.78 -12.40
CA LYS A 103 14.90 -27.03 -11.69
C LYS A 103 13.56 -27.62 -12.11
N LYS A 104 12.54 -26.78 -12.32
CA LYS A 104 11.20 -27.21 -12.75
C LYS A 104 11.20 -27.75 -14.18
N ILE A 105 12.09 -27.25 -15.04
CA ILE A 105 12.32 -27.79 -16.39
C ILE A 105 13.04 -29.14 -16.32
N GLU A 106 13.93 -29.36 -15.34
CA GLU A 106 14.59 -30.66 -15.11
C GLU A 106 13.65 -31.75 -14.55
N THR A 107 12.65 -31.38 -13.74
CA THR A 107 11.61 -32.32 -13.29
C THR A 107 10.54 -32.52 -14.37
N SER A 108 10.83 -33.44 -15.29
CA SER A 108 9.96 -33.86 -16.38
C SER A 108 8.82 -34.79 -15.91
N LEU A 109 7.58 -34.35 -16.12
CA LEU A 109 6.34 -35.08 -16.49
C LEU A 109 5.86 -36.36 -15.77
N ASP A 110 6.54 -36.90 -14.75
CA ASP A 110 6.11 -38.16 -14.09
C ASP A 110 5.66 -38.02 -12.62
N GLU A 111 5.64 -36.82 -12.06
CA GLU A 111 5.28 -36.56 -10.64
C GLU A 111 4.02 -35.69 -10.50
N THR A 112 2.94 -36.02 -11.21
CA THR A 112 1.61 -35.41 -11.03
C THR A 112 0.73 -36.20 -10.08
N GLU A 113 1.27 -36.76 -9.01
CA GLU A 113 0.44 -37.32 -7.94
C GLU A 113 0.98 -36.97 -6.56
N ALA A 114 0.04 -36.53 -5.71
CA ALA A 114 0.16 -36.32 -4.27
C ALA A 114 0.90 -35.06 -3.79
N LEU A 115 0.23 -33.91 -3.92
CA LEU A 115 0.19 -32.93 -2.83
C LEU A 115 -1.19 -32.25 -2.86
N GLY A 116 -2.01 -32.61 -1.87
CA GLY A 116 -3.21 -31.86 -1.55
C GLY A 116 -2.77 -30.52 -0.96
N ASP A 117 -2.67 -29.50 -1.80
CA ASP A 117 -2.43 -28.14 -1.38
C ASP A 117 -3.75 -27.37 -1.45
N GLU A 118 -3.96 -26.50 -0.46
CA GLU A 118 -4.88 -25.35 -0.56
C GLU A 118 -4.89 -24.85 -2.00
N VAL A 119 -6.08 -24.59 -2.54
CA VAL A 119 -6.25 -23.99 -3.87
C VAL A 119 -5.60 -22.61 -3.85
N ASN A 120 -4.29 -22.58 -4.02
CA ASN A 120 -3.50 -21.41 -4.28
C ASN A 120 -3.87 -21.03 -5.69
N ALA A 121 -4.76 -20.04 -5.82
CA ALA A 121 -4.95 -19.35 -7.08
C ALA A 121 -3.56 -19.02 -7.64
N SER A 122 -3.32 -19.34 -8.90
CA SER A 122 -2.05 -19.00 -9.52
C SER A 122 -1.81 -17.49 -9.40
N SER A 123 -0.54 -17.10 -9.33
CA SER A 123 -0.14 -15.70 -9.27
C SER A 123 -0.74 -14.88 -10.43
N ALA A 124 -0.89 -15.49 -11.61
CA ALA A 124 -1.58 -14.93 -12.76
C ALA A 124 -3.09 -14.71 -12.53
N GLU A 125 -3.80 -15.68 -11.95
CA GLU A 125 -5.23 -15.52 -11.60
C GLU A 125 -5.43 -14.42 -10.57
N THR A 126 -4.54 -14.33 -9.58
CA THR A 126 -4.57 -13.27 -8.57
C THR A 126 -4.30 -11.90 -9.19
N PHE A 127 -3.36 -11.80 -10.13
CA PHE A 127 -3.09 -10.58 -10.87
C PHE A 127 -4.30 -10.14 -11.71
N VAL A 128 -4.94 -11.06 -12.43
CA VAL A 128 -6.15 -10.77 -13.21
C VAL A 128 -7.29 -10.33 -12.29
N LEU A 129 -7.46 -10.98 -11.13
CA LEU A 129 -8.46 -10.60 -10.15
C LEU A 129 -8.21 -9.17 -9.63
N VAL A 130 -6.98 -8.84 -9.25
CA VAL A 130 -6.66 -7.51 -8.72
C VAL A 130 -6.79 -6.43 -9.80
N LYS A 131 -6.39 -6.70 -11.05
CA LYS A 131 -6.66 -5.79 -12.17
C LYS A 131 -8.16 -5.60 -12.39
N THR A 132 -8.97 -6.66 -12.26
CA THR A 132 -10.43 -6.57 -12.36
C THR A 132 -11.03 -5.72 -11.22
N VAL A 133 -10.56 -5.92 -9.99
CA VAL A 133 -10.94 -5.11 -8.83
C VAL A 133 -10.57 -3.64 -9.06
N TRP A 134 -9.35 -3.36 -9.54
CA TRP A 134 -8.90 -2.02 -9.86
C TRP A 134 -9.79 -1.34 -10.92
N GLN A 135 -10.11 -2.03 -12.02
CA GLN A 135 -11.04 -1.52 -13.04
C GLN A 135 -12.44 -1.26 -12.46
N GLY A 136 -12.90 -2.12 -11.55
CA GLY A 136 -14.12 -1.89 -10.79
C GLY A 136 -14.06 -0.61 -9.96
N ILE A 137 -12.94 -0.37 -9.27
CA ILE A 137 -12.71 0.83 -8.45
C ILE A 137 -12.72 2.09 -9.33
N CYS A 138 -12.06 2.06 -10.49
CA CYS A 138 -12.03 3.19 -11.44
C CYS A 138 -13.44 3.59 -11.94
N ARG A 139 -14.40 2.66 -11.93
CA ARG A 139 -15.81 2.92 -12.32
C ARG A 139 -16.68 3.51 -11.19
N LEU A 140 -16.15 3.62 -9.98
CA LEU A 140 -16.83 4.25 -8.86
C LEU A 140 -16.76 5.78 -8.97
N SER A 141 -17.65 6.50 -8.28
CA SER A 141 -17.50 7.95 -8.19
C SER A 141 -16.23 8.32 -7.43
N LEU A 142 -15.67 9.52 -7.67
CA LEU A 142 -14.50 10.01 -6.94
C LEU A 142 -14.65 9.86 -5.42
N TYR A 143 -15.78 10.29 -4.88
CA TYR A 143 -16.08 10.20 -3.45
C TYR A 143 -16.12 8.75 -2.94
N GLN A 144 -16.61 7.81 -3.75
CA GLN A 144 -16.61 6.39 -3.42
C GLN A 144 -15.20 5.79 -3.47
N ARG A 145 -14.39 6.15 -4.48
CA ARG A 145 -12.98 5.74 -4.59
C ARG A 145 -12.20 6.21 -3.36
N GLN A 146 -12.28 7.49 -3.05
CA GLN A 146 -11.63 8.10 -1.88
C GLN A 146 -12.10 7.46 -0.57
N SER A 147 -13.42 7.29 -0.38
CA SER A 147 -13.97 6.65 0.82
C SER A 147 -13.54 5.20 1.01
N LEU A 148 -13.36 4.46 -0.10
CA LEU A 148 -12.92 3.07 -0.07
C LEU A 148 -11.42 2.98 0.19
N ILE A 149 -10.62 3.68 -0.62
CA ILE A 149 -9.16 3.61 -0.62
C ILE A 149 -8.58 4.18 0.68
N PHE A 150 -8.97 5.41 1.07
CA PHE A 150 -8.38 6.06 2.25
C PHE A 150 -8.70 5.34 3.56
N SER A 151 -9.69 4.44 3.57
CA SER A 151 -10.06 3.66 4.74
C SER A 151 -9.27 2.34 4.90
N SER A 152 -8.39 1.99 3.95
CA SER A 152 -7.71 0.70 3.97
C SER A 152 -6.30 0.79 3.37
N VAL A 153 -5.30 0.74 4.25
CA VAL A 153 -3.89 0.58 3.86
C VAL A 153 -3.69 -0.73 3.11
N ASP A 154 -4.29 -1.82 3.59
CA ASP A 154 -4.19 -3.14 2.95
C ASP A 154 -4.61 -3.09 1.48
N LEU A 155 -5.73 -2.43 1.16
CA LEU A 155 -6.19 -2.31 -0.22
C LEU A 155 -5.18 -1.55 -1.09
N VAL A 156 -4.58 -0.48 -0.59
CA VAL A 156 -3.53 0.27 -1.31
C VAL A 156 -2.31 -0.61 -1.55
N LEU A 157 -1.84 -1.29 -0.51
CA LEU A 157 -0.70 -2.20 -0.61
C LEU A 157 -0.97 -3.36 -1.58
N TYR A 158 -2.18 -3.92 -1.57
CA TYR A 158 -2.57 -4.94 -2.54
C TYR A 158 -2.54 -4.39 -3.96
N LEU A 159 -3.13 -3.23 -4.24
CA LEU A 159 -3.07 -2.64 -5.57
C LEU A 159 -1.62 -2.40 -6.02
N PHE A 160 -0.79 -1.85 -5.13
CA PHE A 160 0.64 -1.65 -5.34
C PHE A 160 1.47 -2.92 -5.33
N GLN A 161 0.95 -4.07 -4.94
CA GLN A 161 1.63 -5.34 -5.08
C GLN A 161 1.41 -5.92 -6.48
N PHE A 162 0.21 -5.75 -7.04
CA PHE A 162 -0.23 -6.36 -8.30
C PHE A 162 -0.19 -5.42 -9.52
N GLY A 163 0.76 -4.51 -9.57
CA GLY A 163 1.09 -3.75 -10.78
C GLY A 163 0.19 -2.54 -11.02
N ILE A 164 -0.51 -2.03 -10.01
CA ILE A 164 -1.06 -0.67 -10.07
C ILE A 164 0.06 0.28 -9.65
N GLU A 165 0.39 1.23 -10.51
CA GLU A 165 1.41 2.22 -10.22
C GLU A 165 0.81 3.35 -9.35
N GLU A 166 1.67 4.02 -8.59
CA GLU A 166 1.22 5.14 -7.76
C GLU A 166 0.60 6.23 -8.65
N ASP A 167 1.24 6.59 -9.76
CA ASP A 167 0.71 7.64 -10.65
C ASP A 167 -0.70 7.33 -11.17
N ASP A 168 -1.00 6.05 -11.44
CA ASP A 168 -2.35 5.60 -11.83
C ASP A 168 -3.35 5.80 -10.68
N LEU A 169 -2.94 5.45 -9.45
CA LEU A 169 -3.77 5.65 -8.26
C LEU A 169 -4.07 7.13 -8.01
N LEU A 170 -3.05 7.99 -8.14
CA LEU A 170 -3.17 9.43 -7.93
C LEU A 170 -4.09 10.08 -8.97
N ALA A 171 -3.95 9.68 -10.24
CA ALA A 171 -4.79 10.15 -11.32
C ALA A 171 -6.27 9.80 -11.07
N GLU A 172 -6.55 8.55 -10.69
CA GLU A 172 -7.92 8.10 -10.40
C GLU A 172 -8.50 8.71 -9.11
N LEU A 173 -7.65 9.14 -8.16
CA LEU A 173 -8.11 9.83 -6.94
C LEU A 173 -8.14 11.35 -7.08
N GLU A 174 -7.80 11.88 -8.25
CA GLU A 174 -7.66 13.32 -8.53
C GLU A 174 -6.76 14.02 -7.49
N LEU A 175 -5.66 13.36 -7.12
CA LEU A 175 -4.71 13.84 -6.13
C LEU A 175 -3.42 14.30 -6.78
N THR A 176 -2.84 15.35 -6.22
CA THR A 176 -1.43 15.66 -6.45
C THR A 176 -0.55 14.73 -5.63
N LYS A 177 0.72 14.56 -6.04
CA LYS A 177 1.70 13.79 -5.26
C LYS A 177 1.88 14.34 -3.84
N GLU A 178 1.92 15.66 -3.70
CA GLU A 178 2.03 16.31 -2.39
C GLU A 178 0.80 16.04 -1.49
N SER A 179 -0.41 16.07 -2.08
CA SER A 179 -1.64 15.70 -1.37
C SER A 179 -1.60 14.23 -0.94
N TRP A 180 -1.13 13.34 -1.82
CA TRP A 180 -1.02 11.91 -1.54
C TRP A 180 -0.01 11.62 -0.43
N GLU A 181 1.14 12.28 -0.41
CA GLU A 181 2.13 12.15 0.67
C GLU A 181 1.51 12.53 2.02
N ARG A 182 0.72 13.61 2.10
CA ARG A 182 0.02 13.99 3.34
C ARG A 182 -1.11 13.04 3.74
N ILE A 183 -1.76 12.39 2.78
CA ILE A 183 -2.89 11.48 3.03
C ILE A 183 -2.38 10.08 3.41
N SER A 184 -1.50 9.52 2.60
CA SER A 184 -0.99 8.14 2.72
C SER A 184 -0.37 7.88 4.08
N THR A 185 0.37 8.85 4.59
CA THR A 185 1.00 8.81 5.91
C THR A 185 -0.01 8.58 7.04
N ARG A 186 -1.20 9.16 6.95
CA ARG A 186 -2.24 9.12 7.99
C ARG A 186 -3.20 7.94 7.83
N MET A 187 -3.03 7.11 6.79
CA MET A 187 -3.94 6.01 6.54
C MET A 187 -3.83 4.91 7.62
N PRO A 188 -4.91 4.16 7.90
CA PRO A 188 -6.27 4.35 7.39
C PRO A 188 -6.95 5.55 8.05
N LEU A 189 -7.59 6.39 7.23
CA LEU A 189 -8.29 7.57 7.71
C LEU A 189 -9.64 7.23 8.34
N THR A 190 -10.02 8.02 9.33
CA THR A 190 -11.37 7.99 9.90
C THR A 190 -12.39 8.58 8.93
N ASP A 191 -13.66 8.23 9.14
CA ASP A 191 -14.75 8.74 8.30
C ASP A 191 -14.91 10.26 8.35
N ILE A 192 -14.41 10.90 9.41
CA ILE A 192 -14.41 12.36 9.54
C ILE A 192 -13.32 12.95 8.64
N GLU A 193 -12.10 12.43 8.72
CA GLU A 193 -10.96 12.91 7.93
C GLU A 193 -11.18 12.69 6.43
N ILE A 194 -11.79 11.57 6.04
CA ILE A 194 -12.16 11.31 4.64
C ILE A 194 -13.19 12.35 4.16
N ALA A 195 -14.16 12.69 4.99
CA ALA A 195 -15.16 13.71 4.67
C ALA A 195 -14.52 15.09 4.49
N GLU A 196 -13.53 15.44 5.32
CA GLU A 196 -12.78 16.69 5.22
C GLU A 196 -11.96 16.77 3.92
N ILE A 197 -11.28 15.68 3.54
CA ILE A 197 -10.49 15.62 2.30
C ILE A 197 -11.37 15.71 1.06
N ALA A 198 -12.54 15.07 1.09
CA ALA A 198 -13.50 15.13 -0.01
C ALA A 198 -14.15 16.52 -0.19
N ASN A 199 -14.06 17.40 0.82
CA ASN A 199 -14.68 18.72 0.83
C ASN A 199 -13.68 19.84 1.22
N PRO A 200 -12.75 20.23 0.33
CA PRO A 200 -11.83 21.32 0.65
C PRO A 200 -12.50 22.71 0.77
N ASN A 201 -13.73 22.91 0.26
CA ASN A 201 -14.39 24.23 0.16
C ASN A 201 -15.78 24.32 0.82
N SER A 202 -15.94 23.79 2.04
CA SER A 202 -17.23 23.89 2.78
C SER A 202 -17.58 25.31 3.30
N ALA A 203 -16.82 26.35 2.93
CA ALA A 203 -17.11 27.73 3.32
C ALA A 203 -18.43 28.29 2.71
N ASN A 204 -19.00 27.65 1.68
CA ASN A 204 -20.19 28.13 0.95
C ASN A 204 -21.44 27.25 1.10
N GLY A 205 -21.68 26.67 2.28
CA GLY A 205 -23.02 26.16 2.66
C GLY A 205 -23.59 25.00 1.85
N GLN A 206 -22.82 24.37 0.95
CA GLN A 206 -23.26 23.18 0.23
C GLN A 206 -22.70 21.90 0.87
N ARG A 207 -23.63 21.05 1.30
CA ARG A 207 -23.48 19.67 1.81
C ARG A 207 -22.11 19.35 2.43
N VAL A 208 -22.03 19.56 3.75
CA VAL A 208 -20.99 18.96 4.59
C VAL A 208 -21.04 17.44 4.39
N ALA A 209 -20.03 16.87 3.73
CA ALA A 209 -19.80 15.44 3.75
C ALA A 209 -19.63 15.05 5.22
N THR A 210 -20.56 14.23 5.73
CA THR A 210 -20.51 13.78 7.12
C THR A 210 -19.84 12.41 7.16
N ALA A 211 -19.35 12.02 8.34
CA ALA A 211 -18.88 10.65 8.58
C ALA A 211 -19.94 9.59 8.17
N GLY A 212 -21.23 9.90 8.35
CA GLY A 212 -22.33 9.05 7.88
C GLY A 212 -22.40 8.93 6.36
N ALA A 213 -22.13 10.01 5.63
CA ALA A 213 -22.05 10.01 4.17
C ALA A 213 -20.85 9.19 3.66
N VAL A 214 -19.70 9.23 4.35
CA VAL A 214 -18.53 8.40 4.03
C VAL A 214 -18.83 6.92 4.23
N LYS A 215 -19.43 6.55 5.38
CA LYS A 215 -19.87 5.17 5.63
C LYS A 215 -20.79 4.65 4.53
N LYS A 216 -21.77 5.46 4.14
CA LYS A 216 -22.69 5.13 3.06
C LYS A 216 -21.96 4.99 1.72
N ALA A 217 -21.11 5.95 1.35
CA ALA A 217 -20.35 5.90 0.11
C ALA A 217 -19.46 4.65 0.02
N ARG A 218 -18.81 4.28 1.12
CA ARG A 218 -18.00 3.05 1.19
C ARG A 218 -18.85 1.77 1.11
N PHE A 219 -20.02 1.76 1.74
CA PHE A 219 -20.97 0.65 1.59
C PHE A 219 -21.45 0.51 0.14
N ASP A 220 -21.86 1.61 -0.47
CA ASP A 220 -22.33 1.66 -1.87
C ASP A 220 -21.20 1.27 -2.84
N ALA A 221 -19.96 1.70 -2.57
CA ALA A 221 -18.78 1.30 -3.31
C ALA A 221 -18.60 -0.23 -3.31
N ARG A 222 -18.60 -0.85 -2.11
CA ARG A 222 -18.46 -2.31 -1.97
C ARG A 222 -19.60 -3.06 -2.65
N LYS A 223 -20.83 -2.54 -2.55
CA LYS A 223 -22.00 -3.12 -3.24
C LYS A 223 -21.83 -3.07 -4.75
N ARG A 224 -21.44 -1.92 -5.29
CA ARG A 224 -21.23 -1.72 -6.73
C ARG A 224 -20.07 -2.54 -7.27
N LEU A 225 -18.97 -2.68 -6.51
CA LEU A 225 -17.87 -3.59 -6.88
C LEU A 225 -18.36 -5.03 -7.00
N LYS A 226 -19.17 -5.50 -6.04
CA LYS A 226 -19.77 -6.85 -6.12
C LYS A 226 -20.69 -7.03 -7.33
N GLU A 227 -21.39 -5.98 -7.75
CA GLU A 227 -22.25 -6.02 -8.94
C GLU A 227 -21.43 -6.01 -10.24
N LEU A 228 -20.31 -5.28 -10.28
CA LEU A 228 -19.42 -5.20 -11.44
C LEU A 228 -18.54 -6.43 -11.64
N MET A 229 -18.37 -7.25 -10.60
CA MET A 229 -17.55 -8.47 -10.60
C MET A 229 -18.36 -9.76 -10.82
N LYS A 230 -19.67 -9.64 -11.07
CA LYS A 230 -20.55 -10.73 -11.50
C LYS A 230 -20.67 -10.74 -13.02
#